data_AF-Q5CBR6-F1
#
_entry.id   AF-Q5CBR6-F1
#
_cell.length_a   1.000
_cell.length_b   1.000
_cell.length_c   1.000
_cell.angle_alpha   90.00
_cell.angle_beta   90.00
_cell.angle_gamma   90.00
#
_symmetry.space_group_name_H-M   'P 1'
#
loop_
_entity.id
_entity.type
_entity.pdbx_description
1 polymer ?
#
loop_
_entity_poly.entity_id
_entity_poly.type
_entity_poly.pdbx_seq_one_letter_code
_entity_poly.pdbx_strand_id
1 'polypeptide(L)'
;MYILFRETKNNWYSIAALLSTIYSRHLDVEARPVKFGEIKNFPPDETVVAYSFMSFDLEVVKEEVVQLKKQGYTLIAGGPHASADPEGCLGMGFDHVFIGDGEENILRFLMGERES
;
A
#
# COMPACT_ATOMS: atom_id res chain seq x y z
N MET A 1 2.92 11.79 9.00
CA MET A 1 2.26 10.58 8.48
C MET A 1 3.26 9.77 7.69
N TYR A 2 3.30 8.45 7.91
CA TYR A 2 4.15 7.50 7.21
C TYR A 2 3.38 6.78 6.11
N ILE A 3 4.01 6.62 4.94
CA ILE A 3 3.56 5.66 3.93
C ILE A 3 4.65 4.63 3.73
N LEU A 4 4.30 3.40 4.07
CA LEU A 4 5.21 2.28 3.97
C LEU A 4 4.84 1.43 2.77
N PHE A 5 5.71 1.36 1.79
CA PHE A 5 5.55 0.46 0.65
C PHE A 5 6.11 -0.91 1.02
N ARG A 6 5.25 -1.93 1.01
CA ARG A 6 5.65 -3.30 1.28
C ARG A 6 6.60 -3.79 0.18
N GLU A 7 7.88 -3.98 0.50
CA GLU A 7 8.90 -4.43 -0.45
C GLU A 7 8.90 -5.96 -0.61
N THR A 8 8.51 -6.44 -1.79
CA THR A 8 8.69 -7.84 -2.19
C THR A 8 9.76 -7.93 -3.28
N LYS A 9 10.24 -9.14 -3.57
CA LYS A 9 11.25 -9.35 -4.63
C LYS A 9 10.79 -8.85 -6.01
N ASN A 10 9.48 -8.75 -6.23
CA ASN A 10 8.89 -8.53 -7.55
C ASN A 10 8.36 -7.12 -7.77
N ASN A 11 8.39 -6.23 -6.77
CA ASN A 11 7.71 -4.93 -6.84
C ASN A 11 8.60 -3.70 -6.71
N TRP A 12 9.93 -3.87 -6.68
CA TRP A 12 10.89 -2.76 -6.53
C TRP A 12 10.69 -1.63 -7.56
N TYR A 13 10.46 -1.98 -8.84
CA TYR A 13 10.25 -0.98 -9.89
C TYR A 13 8.99 -0.13 -9.66
N SER A 14 7.89 -0.75 -9.24
CA SER A 14 6.66 -0.04 -8.89
C SER A 14 6.88 0.90 -7.71
N ILE A 15 7.60 0.44 -6.68
CA ILE A 15 7.89 1.25 -5.50
C ILE A 15 8.76 2.45 -5.86
N ALA A 16 9.80 2.27 -6.68
CA ALA A 16 10.68 3.36 -7.10
C ALA A 16 9.92 4.47 -7.85
N ALA A 17 9.01 4.10 -8.74
CA ALA A 17 8.16 5.06 -9.46
C ALA A 17 7.25 5.83 -8.50
N LEU A 18 6.54 5.13 -7.60
CA LEU A 18 5.64 5.76 -6.62
C LEU A 18 6.37 6.71 -5.67
N LEU A 19 7.55 6.33 -5.18
CA LEU A 19 8.39 7.19 -4.35
C LEU A 19 8.80 8.45 -5.11
N SER A 20 9.27 8.31 -6.35
CA SER A 20 9.64 9.44 -7.21
C SER A 20 8.48 10.43 -7.35
N THR A 21 7.27 9.92 -7.61
CA THR A 21 6.06 10.72 -7.77
C THR A 21 5.70 11.48 -6.48
N ILE A 22 5.76 10.82 -5.32
CA ILE A 22 5.53 11.48 -4.01
C ILE A 22 6.56 12.58 -3.75
N TYR A 23 7.85 12.28 -3.94
CA TYR A 23 8.94 13.26 -3.72
C TYR A 23 8.83 14.47 -4.66
N SER A 24 8.39 14.27 -5.90
CA SER A 24 8.22 15.35 -6.89
C SER A 24 7.14 16.37 -6.51
N ARG A 25 6.14 15.95 -5.71
CA ARG A 25 4.98 16.77 -5.33
C ARG A 25 5.16 17.50 -3.98
N HIS A 26 6.32 17.36 -3.33
CA HIS A 26 6.64 17.99 -2.04
C HIS A 26 5.56 17.81 -0.96
N LEU A 27 4.93 16.63 -0.92
CA LEU A 27 3.95 16.29 0.11
C LEU A 27 4.67 16.12 1.46
N ASP A 28 4.04 16.58 2.56
CA ASP A 28 4.54 16.42 3.93
C ASP A 28 4.28 14.99 4.44
N VAL A 29 4.93 14.03 3.79
CA VAL A 29 4.73 12.60 3.98
C VAL A 29 6.08 11.89 3.95
N GLU A 30 6.32 11.03 4.93
CA GLU A 30 7.51 10.19 4.94
C GLU A 30 7.22 8.85 4.24
N ALA A 31 7.60 8.77 2.96
CA ALA A 31 7.38 7.60 2.11
C ALA A 31 8.63 6.71 2.04
N ARG A 32 8.49 5.42 2.38
CA ARG A 32 9.63 4.48 2.45
C ARG A 32 9.28 3.07 2.00
N PRO A 33 10.19 2.35 1.32
CA PRO A 33 10.10 0.91 1.18
C PRO A 33 10.42 0.23 2.52
N VAL A 34 9.67 -0.80 2.89
CA VAL A 34 9.93 -1.60 4.09
C VAL A 34 9.66 -3.08 3.88
N LYS A 35 10.41 -3.92 4.58
CA LYS A 35 10.11 -5.35 4.73
C LYS A 35 9.01 -5.52 5.76
N PHE A 36 8.27 -6.63 5.67
CA PHE A 36 7.14 -6.91 6.58
C PHE A 36 7.51 -6.77 8.06
N GLY A 37 8.64 -7.35 8.48
CA GLY A 37 9.08 -7.32 9.87
C GLY A 37 9.47 -5.94 10.41
N GLU A 38 9.63 -4.94 9.55
CA GLU A 38 10.01 -3.57 9.90
C GLU A 38 8.78 -2.66 10.11
N ILE A 39 7.61 -3.05 9.60
CA ILE A 39 6.37 -2.25 9.68
C ILE A 39 6.03 -1.92 11.13
N LYS A 40 6.19 -2.88 12.04
CA LYS A 40 5.91 -2.74 13.48
C LYS A 40 6.74 -1.64 14.20
N ASN A 41 7.77 -1.11 13.55
CA ASN A 41 8.60 -0.03 14.11
C ASN A 41 7.92 1.34 13.94
N PHE A 42 6.78 1.41 13.27
CA PHE A 42 6.04 2.64 13.01
C PHE A 42 4.71 2.62 13.78
N PRO A 43 4.23 3.78 14.27
CA PRO A 43 2.95 3.85 14.99
C PRO A 43 1.76 3.64 14.04
N PRO A 44 0.83 2.69 14.30
CA PRO A 44 -0.26 2.36 13.37
C PRO A 44 -1.21 3.52 13.04
N ASP A 45 -1.44 4.42 14.00
CA ASP A 45 -2.33 5.58 13.90
C ASP A 45 -1.79 6.69 12.99
N GLU A 46 -0.48 6.70 12.73
CA GLU A 46 0.16 7.65 11.81
C GLU A 46 0.66 6.98 10.53
N THR A 47 0.36 5.68 10.32
CA THR A 47 0.99 4.86 9.28
C THR A 47 -0.04 4.23 8.34
N VAL A 48 0.18 4.44 7.04
CA VAL A 48 -0.50 3.71 5.97
C VAL A 48 0.48 2.73 5.34
N VAL A 49 0.06 1.46 5.18
CA VAL A 49 0.87 0.43 4.53
C VAL A 49 0.30 0.14 3.15
N ALA A 50 1.11 0.38 2.12
CA ALA A 50 0.75 0.20 0.72
C ALA A 50 1.30 -1.11 0.15
N TYR A 51 0.43 -1.90 -0.45
CA TYR A 51 0.74 -3.15 -1.13
C TYR A 51 0.62 -2.99 -2.65
N SER A 52 1.64 -3.42 -3.38
CA SER A 52 1.58 -3.65 -4.83
C SER A 52 2.08 -5.06 -5.10
N PHE A 53 1.20 -5.96 -5.51
CA PHE A 53 1.52 -7.39 -5.59
C PHE A 53 0.84 -8.10 -6.76
N MET A 54 1.43 -9.24 -7.13
CA MET A 54 0.94 -10.13 -8.18
C MET A 54 0.07 -11.22 -7.55
N SER A 55 -0.79 -11.88 -8.35
CA SER A 55 -1.64 -12.97 -7.84
C SER A 55 -0.85 -14.14 -7.21
N PHE A 56 0.42 -14.31 -7.55
CA PHE A 56 1.30 -15.33 -6.96
C PHE A 56 1.65 -15.05 -5.49
N ASP A 57 1.60 -13.79 -5.06
CA ASP A 57 1.94 -13.37 -3.70
C ASP A 57 0.71 -13.39 -2.76
N LEU A 58 -0.46 -13.77 -3.27
CA LEU A 58 -1.76 -13.63 -2.59
C LEU A 58 -1.81 -14.23 -1.19
N GLU A 59 -1.37 -15.49 -1.05
CA GLU A 59 -1.44 -16.19 0.24
C GLU A 59 -0.57 -15.52 1.31
N VAL A 60 0.64 -15.08 0.94
CA VAL A 60 1.53 -14.35 1.85
C VAL A 60 0.93 -13.00 2.22
N VAL A 61 0.42 -12.25 1.24
CA VAL A 61 -0.21 -10.95 1.48
C VAL A 61 -1.42 -11.09 2.39
N LYS A 62 -2.25 -12.13 2.22
CA LYS A 62 -3.40 -12.39 3.06
C LYS A 62 -3.04 -12.62 4.53
N GLU A 63 -1.98 -13.38 4.80
CA GLU A 63 -1.48 -13.57 6.16
C GLU A 63 -0.98 -12.26 6.77
N GLU A 64 -0.23 -11.48 6.00
CA GLU A 64 0.30 -10.17 6.43
C GLU A 64 -0.83 -9.17 6.73
N VAL A 65 -1.85 -9.09 5.86
CA VAL A 65 -3.03 -8.23 6.03
C VAL A 65 -3.74 -8.53 7.34
N VAL A 66 -4.03 -9.81 7.63
CA VAL A 66 -4.69 -10.22 8.87
C VAL A 66 -3.89 -9.78 10.11
N GLN A 67 -2.56 -9.89 10.06
CA GLN A 67 -1.69 -9.48 11.17
C GLN A 67 -1.68 -7.96 11.36
N LEU A 68 -1.56 -7.19 10.28
CA LEU A 68 -1.49 -5.73 10.35
C LEU A 68 -2.84 -5.10 10.72
N LYS A 69 -3.97 -5.67 10.25
CA LYS A 69 -5.30 -5.22 10.67
C LYS A 69 -5.54 -5.42 12.16
N LYS A 70 -5.07 -6.53 12.73
CA LYS A 70 -5.12 -6.74 14.19
C LYS A 70 -4.29 -5.73 14.98
N GLN A 71 -3.25 -5.16 14.35
CA GLN A 71 -2.41 -4.12 14.94
C GLN A 71 -2.96 -2.70 14.71
N GLY A 72 -4.05 -2.56 13.95
CA GLY A 72 -4.73 -1.27 13.73
C GLY A 72 -4.18 -0.44 12.58
N TYR A 73 -3.35 -1.01 11.68
CA TYR A 73 -2.87 -0.27 10.52
C TYR A 73 -3.98 -0.01 9.50
N THR A 74 -3.84 1.12 8.79
CA THR A 74 -4.55 1.37 7.54
C THR A 74 -3.79 0.72 6.39
N LEU A 75 -4.47 -0.12 5.62
CA LEU A 75 -3.89 -0.89 4.53
C LEU A 75 -4.50 -0.46 3.20
N ILE A 76 -3.66 -0.16 2.22
CA ILE A 76 -4.08 0.15 0.86
C ILE A 76 -3.43 -0.82 -0.13
N ALA A 77 -4.15 -1.18 -1.19
CA ALA A 77 -3.65 -2.10 -2.22
C ALA A 77 -3.71 -1.47 -3.61
N GLY A 78 -2.78 -1.86 -4.46
CA GLY A 78 -2.74 -1.56 -5.89
C GLY A 78 -1.99 -2.62 -6.67
N GLY A 79 -1.73 -2.36 -7.95
CA GLY A 79 -1.02 -3.28 -8.83
C GLY A 79 -1.93 -4.32 -9.51
N PRO A 80 -1.34 -5.28 -10.23
CA PRO A 80 -2.09 -6.15 -11.16
C PRO A 80 -3.16 -7.01 -10.49
N HIS A 81 -2.88 -7.59 -9.32
CA HIS A 81 -3.87 -8.41 -8.62
C HIS A 81 -5.03 -7.56 -8.11
N ALA A 82 -4.72 -6.47 -7.41
CA ALA A 82 -5.72 -5.54 -6.86
C ALA A 82 -6.61 -4.92 -7.95
N SER A 83 -6.06 -4.68 -9.15
CA SER A 83 -6.83 -4.20 -10.29
C SER A 83 -7.75 -5.27 -10.91
N ALA A 84 -7.36 -6.55 -10.81
CA ALA A 84 -8.13 -7.67 -11.37
C ALA A 84 -9.23 -8.17 -10.44
N ASP A 85 -9.02 -8.10 -9.12
CA ASP A 85 -9.98 -8.51 -8.08
C ASP A 85 -10.01 -7.52 -6.90
N PRO A 86 -10.58 -6.32 -7.10
CA PRO A 86 -10.65 -5.29 -6.06
C PRO A 86 -11.54 -5.72 -4.89
N GLU A 87 -12.68 -6.35 -5.17
CA GLU A 87 -13.61 -6.85 -4.15
C GLU A 87 -12.98 -7.94 -3.27
N GLY A 88 -12.20 -8.84 -3.87
CA GLY A 88 -11.43 -9.83 -3.12
C GLY A 88 -10.39 -9.18 -2.19
N CYS A 89 -9.75 -8.10 -2.63
CA CYS A 89 -8.82 -7.34 -1.80
C CYS A 89 -9.53 -6.63 -0.64
N LEU A 90 -10.67 -5.98 -0.88
CA LEU A 90 -11.48 -5.37 0.18
C LEU A 90 -11.95 -6.43 1.19
N GLY A 91 -12.47 -7.57 0.71
CA GLY A 91 -12.89 -8.70 1.54
C GLY A 91 -11.76 -9.35 2.34
N MET A 92 -10.51 -9.19 1.92
CA MET A 92 -9.32 -9.62 2.66
C MET A 92 -9.02 -8.75 3.89
N GLY A 93 -9.45 -7.48 3.86
CA GLY A 93 -9.24 -6.50 4.92
C GLY A 93 -8.45 -5.26 4.51
N PHE A 94 -8.18 -5.04 3.21
CA PHE A 94 -7.69 -3.74 2.76
C PHE A 94 -8.75 -2.65 2.96
N ASP A 95 -8.33 -1.46 3.37
CA ASP A 95 -9.23 -0.32 3.60
C ASP A 95 -9.55 0.43 2.30
N HIS A 96 -8.58 0.49 1.39
CA HIS A 96 -8.73 1.08 0.05
C HIS A 96 -8.00 0.26 -1.01
N VAL A 97 -8.57 0.18 -2.20
CA VAL A 97 -8.00 -0.55 -3.34
C VAL A 97 -7.98 0.37 -4.56
N PHE A 98 -6.79 0.53 -5.16
CA PHE A 98 -6.58 1.35 -6.33
C PHE A 98 -6.54 0.48 -7.60
N ILE A 99 -7.38 0.81 -8.56
CA ILE A 99 -7.47 0.14 -9.85
C ILE A 99 -6.76 0.98 -10.92
N GLY A 100 -5.92 0.35 -11.72
CA GLY A 100 -5.25 1.01 -12.85
C GLY A 100 -3.99 1.77 -12.44
N ASP A 101 -3.90 3.05 -12.78
CA ASP A 101 -2.68 3.85 -12.60
C ASP A 101 -2.41 4.17 -11.12
N GLY A 102 -1.47 3.44 -10.53
CA GLY A 102 -1.11 3.58 -9.13
C GLY A 102 -0.48 4.92 -8.79
N GLU A 103 0.17 5.60 -9.75
CA GLU A 103 0.84 6.89 -9.49
C GLU A 103 -0.16 8.02 -9.29
N GLU A 104 -1.17 8.11 -10.15
CA GLU A 104 -2.22 9.11 -9.99
C GLU A 104 -3.08 8.81 -8.77
N ASN A 105 -3.45 7.54 -8.58
CA ASN A 105 -4.30 7.13 -7.46
C ASN A 105 -3.65 7.38 -6.10
N ILE A 106 -2.35 7.11 -5.93
CA ILE A 106 -1.68 7.38 -4.66
C ILE A 106 -1.58 8.88 -4.40
N LEU A 107 -1.36 9.71 -5.41
CA LEU A 107 -1.35 11.16 -5.24
C LEU A 107 -2.71 11.67 -4.78
N ARG A 108 -3.79 11.24 -5.44
CA ARG A 108 -5.17 11.61 -5.08
C ARG A 108 -5.48 11.23 -3.63
N PHE A 109 -5.13 10.00 -3.23
CA PHE A 109 -5.29 9.54 -1.85
C PHE A 109 -4.56 10.42 -0.84
N LEU A 110 -3.31 10.80 -1.12
CA LEU A 110 -2.51 11.63 -0.22
C LEU A 110 -2.93 13.10 -0.19
N MET A 111 -3.57 13.58 -1.23
CA MET A 111 -4.21 14.89 -1.26
C MET A 111 -5.58 14.89 -0.55
N GLY A 112 -6.02 13.74 -0.01
CA GLY A 112 -7.23 13.61 0.80
C GLY A 112 -8.46 13.13 0.03
N GLU A 113 -8.32 12.73 -1.24
CA GLU A 113 -9.41 12.10 -1.97
C GLU A 113 -9.61 10.67 -1.46
N ARG A 114 -10.79 10.41 -0.88
CA ARG A 114 -11.22 9.07 -0.50
C ARG A 114 -12.28 8.62 -1.50
N GLU A 115 -11.85 8.05 -2.62
CA GLU A 115 -12.79 7.32 -3.47
C GLU A 115 -13.28 6.08 -2.70
N SER A 116 -14.60 5.98 -2.61
CA SER A 116 -15.36 5.00 -1.84
C SER A 116 -15.63 3.74 -2.63
#